data_AF-A0A936Q8J4-F1
#
_entry.id   AF-A0A936Q8J4-F1
#
_cell.length_a   1.000
_cell.length_b   1.000
_cell.length_c   1.000
_cell.angle_alpha   90.00
_cell.angle_beta   90.00
_cell.angle_gamma   90.00
#
_symmetry.space_group_name_H-M   'P 1'
#
loop_
_entity.id
_entity.type
_entity.pdbx_description
1 polymer ?
#
loop_
_entity_poly.entity_id
_entity_poly.type
_entity_poly.pdbx_seq_one_letter_code
_entity_poly.pdbx_strand_id
1 'polypeptide(L)'
;MFVALRQDRFQEEWTLRMPLPHVRPLGAIAVPGGEPSPPYHSTKVAEAVHSAATAAAVPVEAKPEVPMPGPSTRNLIYRFWELSIGERRDVTLKLGLITEGDLAVPEPERYTKALREAAVRGLLGELAAEIQRIENGRKGKRD
;
A
#
# COMPACT_ATOMS: atom_id res chain seq x y z
N MET A 1 9.93 25.64 -48.51
CA MET A 1 9.60 26.64 -47.48
C MET A 1 9.80 25.96 -46.13
N PHE A 2 10.87 26.29 -45.40
CA PHE A 2 11.23 25.64 -44.13
C PHE A 2 10.89 26.60 -42.99
N VAL A 3 10.15 26.11 -41.99
CA VAL A 3 9.85 26.84 -40.75
C VAL A 3 10.84 26.37 -39.69
N ALA A 4 11.65 27.30 -39.15
CA ALA A 4 12.56 27.00 -38.05
C ALA A 4 11.75 26.82 -36.75
N LEU A 5 11.82 25.63 -36.15
CA LEU A 5 11.34 25.41 -34.79
C LEU A 5 12.40 25.96 -33.82
N ARG A 6 12.00 26.99 -33.08
CA ARG A 6 12.77 27.63 -32.00
C ARG A 6 13.02 26.60 -30.88
N GLN A 7 14.22 26.02 -30.85
CA GLN A 7 14.70 25.21 -29.73
C GLN A 7 15.16 26.14 -28.62
N ASP A 8 14.28 26.56 -27.71
CA ASP A 8 14.76 27.40 -26.61
C ASP A 8 13.89 27.40 -25.34
N ARG A 9 13.39 26.24 -24.88
CA ARG A 9 12.66 26.17 -23.58
C ARG A 9 12.80 24.88 -22.75
N PHE A 10 13.75 24.00 -23.04
CA PHE A 10 13.89 22.74 -22.26
C PHE A 10 15.34 22.32 -21.96
N GLN A 11 16.22 23.28 -21.67
CA GLN A 11 17.49 22.98 -20.99
C GLN A 11 17.45 23.67 -19.61
N GLU A 12 16.51 23.25 -18.77
CA GLU A 12 16.70 23.45 -17.33
C GLU A 12 17.76 22.44 -16.90
N GLU A 13 19.01 22.86 -16.93
CA GLU A 13 20.12 22.13 -16.33
C GLU A 13 19.93 22.11 -14.81
N TRP A 14 19.13 21.17 -14.30
CA TRP A 14 19.01 20.89 -12.87
C TRP A 14 20.28 20.19 -12.37
N THR A 15 21.43 20.87 -12.40
CA THR A 15 22.63 20.40 -11.72
C THR A 15 22.61 20.88 -10.28
N LEU A 16 22.03 20.07 -9.38
CA LEU A 16 22.32 20.18 -7.95
C LEU A 16 23.83 19.97 -7.77
N ARG A 17 24.58 21.06 -7.58
CA ARG A 17 25.96 21.02 -7.07
C ARG A 17 25.95 20.64 -5.59
N MET A 18 25.57 19.40 -5.30
CA MET A 18 25.75 18.80 -3.98
C MET A 18 27.21 18.39 -3.83
N PRO A 19 27.93 18.82 -2.79
CA PRO A 19 29.25 18.27 -2.51
C PRO A 19 29.09 16.77 -2.21
N LEU A 20 29.81 15.94 -2.96
CA LEU A 20 29.86 14.50 -2.69
C LEU A 20 30.44 14.29 -1.28
N PRO A 21 29.79 13.48 -0.42
CA PRO A 21 30.37 13.13 0.86
C PRO A 21 31.69 12.40 0.61
N HIS A 22 32.73 12.77 1.36
CA HIS A 22 34.07 12.22 1.18
C HIS A 22 34.07 10.74 1.61
N VAL A 23 33.96 9.84 0.64
CA VAL A 23 34.03 8.39 0.86
C VAL A 23 35.50 7.97 0.90
N ARG A 24 35.90 7.21 1.94
CA ARG A 24 37.25 6.65 2.00
C ARG A 24 37.48 5.72 0.80
N PRO A 25 38.65 5.78 0.13
CA PRO A 25 38.95 4.89 -0.99
C PRO A 25 38.99 3.42 -0.53
N LEU A 26 38.37 2.55 -1.33
CA LEU A 26 38.40 1.10 -1.18
C LEU A 26 39.86 0.63 -1.32
N GLY A 27 40.51 0.37 -0.19
CA GLY A 27 41.93 0.04 -0.10
C GLY A 27 42.64 0.62 1.13
N ALA A 28 42.00 1.56 1.84
CA ALA A 28 42.49 1.99 3.15
C ALA A 28 42.36 0.84 4.16
N ILE A 29 43.48 0.46 4.78
CA ILE A 29 43.56 -0.59 5.80
C ILE A 29 42.55 -0.28 6.92
N ALA A 30 41.65 -1.22 7.17
CA ALA A 30 40.76 -1.16 8.31
C ALA A 30 41.60 -1.14 9.59
N VAL A 31 41.55 -0.04 10.34
CA VAL A 31 41.92 -0.05 11.76
C VAL A 31 41.11 -1.20 12.38
N PRO A 32 41.70 -2.10 13.19
CA PRO A 32 40.93 -3.17 13.82
C PRO A 32 39.80 -2.54 14.63
N GLY A 33 38.60 -2.61 14.05
CA GLY A 33 37.39 -2.16 14.69
C GLY A 33 37.17 -3.07 15.88
N GLY A 34 37.23 -2.51 17.08
CA GLY A 34 36.56 -3.13 18.21
C GLY A 34 35.13 -3.44 17.78
N GLU A 35 34.63 -4.61 18.19
CA GLU A 35 33.24 -5.00 17.94
C GLU A 35 32.32 -3.80 18.13
N PRO A 36 31.37 -3.55 17.20
CA PRO A 36 30.38 -2.51 17.41
C PRO A 36 29.54 -2.92 18.63
N SER A 37 29.94 -2.40 19.80
CA SER A 37 29.14 -2.45 21.00
C SER A 37 27.84 -1.72 20.68
N PRO A 38 26.68 -2.35 20.82
CA PRO A 38 25.41 -1.66 20.61
C PRO A 38 25.41 -0.40 21.50
N PRO A 39 25.01 0.78 20.99
CA PRO A 39 25.12 2.04 21.72
C PRO A 39 24.20 2.13 22.95
N TYR A 40 23.52 1.03 23.31
CA TYR A 40 22.57 0.96 24.39
C TYR A 40 22.83 -0.27 25.25
N HIS A 41 22.84 -0.07 26.56
CA HIS A 41 22.78 -1.16 27.53
C HIS A 41 21.45 -1.89 27.38
N SER A 42 21.46 -3.22 27.50
CA SER A 42 20.24 -4.02 27.63
C SER A 42 19.35 -3.39 28.71
N THR A 43 18.15 -2.93 28.33
CA THR A 43 17.18 -2.43 29.28
C THR A 43 16.39 -3.61 29.84
N LYS A 44 16.06 -3.58 31.13
CA LYS A 44 15.26 -4.63 31.81
C LYS A 44 13.95 -4.97 31.09
N VAL A 45 13.43 -4.04 30.27
CA VAL A 45 12.25 -4.23 29.43
C VAL A 45 12.52 -5.22 28.29
N ALA A 46 13.68 -5.16 27.64
CA ALA A 46 14.06 -6.10 26.57
C ALA A 46 14.23 -7.53 27.11
N GLU A 47 14.83 -7.67 28.29
CA GLU A 47 14.95 -8.97 28.98
C GLU A 47 13.60 -9.53 29.41
N ALA A 48 12.70 -8.69 29.95
CA ALA A 48 11.36 -9.10 30.34
C ALA A 48 10.52 -9.58 29.13
N VAL A 49 10.64 -8.92 27.98
CA VAL A 49 9.95 -9.33 26.75
C VAL A 49 10.47 -10.67 26.24
N HIS A 50 11.78 -10.90 26.31
CA HIS A 50 12.37 -12.17 25.89
C HIS A 50 11.96 -13.33 26.82
N SER A 51 11.97 -13.12 28.15
CA SER A 51 11.49 -14.13 29.11
C SER A 51 9.98 -14.40 29.01
N ALA A 52 9.17 -13.38 28.73
CA ALA A 52 7.73 -13.56 28.50
C ALA A 52 7.45 -14.36 27.22
N ALA A 53 8.27 -14.18 26.17
CA ALA A 53 8.15 -14.94 24.93
C ALA A 53 8.50 -16.43 25.12
N THR A 54 9.47 -16.74 25.99
CA THR A 54 9.83 -18.14 26.30
C THR A 54 8.79 -18.82 27.21
N ALA A 55 8.13 -18.09 28.11
CA ALA A 55 7.09 -18.64 28.99
C ALA A 55 5.74 -18.92 28.31
N ALA A 56 5.50 -18.34 27.12
CA ALA A 56 4.25 -18.51 26.37
C ALA A 56 4.22 -19.77 25.46
N ALA A 57 5.25 -20.61 25.50
CA ALA A 57 5.29 -21.86 24.74
C ALA A 57 4.44 -22.96 25.42
N VAL A 58 3.12 -22.82 25.36
CA VAL A 58 2.16 -23.91 25.65
C VAL A 58 1.99 -24.79 24.40
N PRO A 59 1.84 -26.13 24.56
CA PRO A 59 1.60 -27.01 23.42
C PRO A 59 0.18 -26.77 22.89
N VAL A 60 0.08 -26.39 21.63
CA VAL A 60 -1.19 -26.14 20.94
C VAL A 60 -1.87 -27.48 20.64
N GLU A 61 -2.81 -27.86 21.50
CA GLU A 61 -3.89 -28.79 21.15
C GLU A 61 -4.81 -28.17 20.08
N ALA A 62 -5.27 -29.04 19.19
CA ALA A 62 -6.37 -28.91 18.22
C ALA A 62 -6.61 -27.53 17.59
N LYS A 63 -6.17 -27.41 16.33
CA LYS A 63 -6.60 -26.38 15.36
C LYS A 63 -8.11 -26.12 15.48
N PRO A 64 -8.57 -24.95 15.95
CA PRO A 64 -9.89 -24.50 15.59
C PRO A 64 -9.86 -24.14 14.11
N GLU A 65 -10.87 -24.58 13.34
CA GLU A 65 -11.08 -24.06 11.99
C GLU A 65 -11.19 -22.54 12.10
N VAL A 66 -10.15 -21.86 11.61
CA VAL A 66 -10.07 -20.41 11.64
C VAL A 66 -11.25 -19.91 10.80
N PRO A 67 -12.16 -19.11 11.36
CA PRO A 67 -13.27 -18.56 10.60
C PRO A 67 -12.66 -17.79 9.43
N MET A 68 -13.12 -18.12 8.21
CA MET A 68 -12.74 -17.45 6.97
C MET A 68 -12.63 -15.95 7.25
N PRO A 69 -11.44 -15.33 7.19
CA PRO A 69 -11.30 -13.93 7.55
C PRO A 69 -12.23 -13.15 6.63
N GLY A 70 -13.12 -12.36 7.24
CA GLY A 70 -14.07 -11.54 6.50
C GLY A 70 -13.37 -10.65 5.47
N PRO A 71 -14.11 -10.10 4.51
CA PRO A 71 -13.54 -9.33 3.42
C PRO A 71 -12.62 -8.23 3.96
N SER A 72 -11.32 -8.37 3.66
CA SER A 72 -10.32 -7.47 4.22
C SER A 72 -10.49 -6.08 3.62
N THR A 73 -10.66 -5.09 4.49
CA THR A 73 -10.57 -3.66 4.12
C THR A 73 -9.12 -3.22 3.87
N ARG A 74 -8.15 -4.11 4.11
CA ARG A 74 -6.74 -3.85 3.80
C ARG A 74 -6.57 -3.68 2.29
N ASN A 75 -5.81 -2.66 1.90
CA ASN A 75 -5.55 -2.31 0.50
C ASN A 75 -6.82 -2.11 -0.34
N LEU A 76 -7.95 -1.78 0.29
CA LEU A 76 -9.25 -1.62 -0.39
C LEU A 76 -9.18 -0.62 -1.54
N ILE A 77 -8.54 0.52 -1.31
CA ILE A 77 -8.40 1.58 -2.33
C ILE A 77 -7.65 1.04 -3.54
N TYR A 78 -6.52 0.36 -3.34
CA TYR A 78 -5.74 -0.23 -4.42
C TYR A 78 -6.56 -1.27 -5.20
N ARG A 79 -7.19 -2.22 -4.49
CA ARG A 79 -8.04 -3.26 -5.09
C ARG A 79 -9.21 -2.68 -5.88
N PHE A 80 -9.80 -1.61 -5.37
CA PHE A 80 -10.85 -0.88 -6.07
C PHE A 80 -10.37 -0.32 -7.41
N TRP A 81 -9.17 0.27 -7.48
CA TRP A 81 -8.63 0.82 -8.73
C TRP A 81 -8.17 -0.25 -9.75
N GLU A 82 -7.86 -1.47 -9.30
CA GLU A 82 -7.57 -2.62 -10.17
C GLU A 82 -8.81 -3.19 -10.88
N LEU A 83 -10.02 -2.81 -10.43
CA LEU A 83 -11.25 -3.15 -11.13
C LEU A 83 -11.35 -2.40 -12.46
N SER A 84 -11.95 -3.05 -13.46
CA SER A 84 -12.30 -2.38 -14.71
C SER A 84 -13.29 -1.24 -14.44
N ILE A 85 -13.35 -0.28 -15.36
CA ILE A 85 -14.24 0.89 -15.25
C ILE A 85 -15.70 0.45 -15.07
N GLY A 86 -16.12 -0.59 -15.80
CA GLY A 86 -17.46 -1.18 -15.70
C GLY A 86 -17.73 -1.77 -14.32
N GLU A 87 -16.82 -2.60 -13.80
CA GLU A 87 -16.95 -3.18 -12.46
C GLU A 87 -17.00 -2.09 -11.37
N ARG A 88 -16.15 -1.06 -11.44
CA ARG A 88 -16.19 0.06 -10.48
C ARG A 88 -17.54 0.77 -10.49
N ARG A 89 -18.07 1.03 -11.68
CA ARG A 89 -19.38 1.68 -11.85
C ARG A 89 -20.48 0.81 -11.25
N ASP A 90 -20.50 -0.47 -11.58
CA ASP A 90 -21.56 -1.38 -11.15
C ASP A 90 -21.53 -1.59 -9.64
N VAL A 91 -20.36 -1.75 -9.02
CA VAL A 91 -20.20 -1.87 -7.56
C VAL A 91 -20.67 -0.61 -6.83
N THR A 92 -20.24 0.57 -7.32
CA THR A 92 -20.56 1.84 -6.66
C THR A 92 -22.03 2.23 -6.83
N LEU A 93 -22.66 1.92 -7.97
CA LEU A 93 -24.11 2.08 -8.16
C LEU A 93 -24.89 1.09 -7.30
N LYS A 94 -24.48 -0.18 -7.26
CA LYS A 94 -25.14 -1.23 -6.46
C LYS A 94 -25.19 -0.89 -4.97
N LEU A 95 -24.10 -0.31 -4.44
CA LEU A 95 -24.01 0.14 -3.06
C LEU A 95 -24.60 1.55 -2.84
N GLY A 96 -25.14 2.18 -3.88
CA GLY A 96 -25.71 3.53 -3.81
C GLY A 96 -24.69 4.59 -3.37
N LEU A 97 -23.41 4.38 -3.68
CA LEU A 97 -22.31 5.32 -3.39
C LEU A 97 -22.21 6.44 -4.42
N ILE A 98 -22.72 6.18 -5.62
CA ILE A 98 -22.92 7.15 -6.70
C ILE A 98 -24.32 6.97 -7.28
N THR A 99 -24.83 8.01 -7.94
CA THR A 99 -26.10 8.00 -8.66
C THR A 99 -25.86 8.02 -10.18
N GLU A 100 -26.90 7.79 -10.98
CA GLU A 100 -26.80 7.92 -12.44
C GLU A 100 -26.41 9.34 -12.88
N GLY A 101 -26.82 10.37 -12.13
CA GLY A 101 -26.43 11.77 -12.38
C GLY A 101 -24.92 12.01 -12.16
N ASP A 102 -24.30 11.26 -11.25
CA ASP A 102 -22.85 11.32 -11.02
C ASP A 102 -22.04 10.72 -12.18
N LEU A 103 -22.70 10.03 -13.13
CA LEU A 103 -22.03 9.50 -14.32
C LEU A 103 -21.58 10.58 -15.31
N ALA A 104 -22.03 11.82 -15.15
CA ALA A 104 -21.55 12.96 -15.92
C ALA A 104 -20.20 13.52 -15.40
N VAL A 105 -19.85 13.22 -14.14
CA VAL A 105 -18.62 13.71 -13.49
C VAL A 105 -17.41 12.91 -14.00
N PRO A 106 -16.23 13.53 -14.19
CA PRO A 106 -15.01 12.80 -14.53
C PRO A 106 -14.73 11.62 -13.60
N GLU A 107 -14.24 10.51 -14.18
CA GLU A 107 -14.06 9.24 -13.49
C GLU A 107 -13.25 9.33 -12.16
N PRO A 108 -12.11 10.03 -12.11
CA PRO A 108 -11.32 10.11 -10.88
C PRO A 108 -12.09 10.77 -9.73
N GLU A 109 -12.78 11.87 -10.03
CA GLU A 109 -13.56 12.64 -9.06
C GLU A 109 -14.77 11.86 -8.57
N ARG A 110 -15.48 11.22 -9.51
CA ARG A 110 -16.65 10.39 -9.24
C ARG A 110 -16.34 9.30 -8.21
N TYR A 111 -15.26 8.55 -8.41
CA TYR A 111 -14.92 7.47 -7.49
C TYR A 111 -14.23 7.94 -6.22
N THR A 112 -13.54 9.09 -6.25
CA THR A 112 -13.07 9.73 -5.01
C THR A 112 -14.23 10.12 -4.11
N LYS A 113 -15.32 10.67 -4.68
CA LYS A 113 -16.58 10.92 -3.98
C LYS A 113 -17.18 9.62 -3.45
N ALA A 114 -17.28 8.58 -4.29
CA ALA A 114 -17.84 7.29 -3.90
C ALA A 114 -17.13 6.65 -2.69
N LEU A 115 -15.79 6.65 -2.69
CA LEU A 115 -14.99 6.10 -1.59
C LEU A 115 -15.13 6.92 -0.31
N ARG A 116 -15.25 8.25 -0.43
CA ARG A 116 -15.55 9.13 0.71
C ARG A 116 -16.93 8.84 1.29
N GLU A 117 -17.95 8.73 0.44
CA GLU A 117 -19.30 8.38 0.87
C GLU A 117 -19.36 7.00 1.54
N ALA A 118 -18.64 6.02 1.01
CA ALA A 118 -18.53 4.70 1.64
C ALA A 118 -17.91 4.78 3.04
N ALA A 119 -16.91 5.63 3.25
CA ALA A 119 -16.30 5.85 4.55
C ALA A 119 -17.28 6.54 5.53
N VAL A 120 -17.96 7.59 5.08
CA VAL A 120 -18.93 8.34 5.89
C VAL A 120 -20.11 7.46 6.31
N ARG A 121 -20.59 6.59 5.39
CA ARG A 121 -21.73 5.69 5.62
C ARG A 121 -21.35 4.36 6.27
N GLY A 122 -20.07 4.13 6.56
CA GLY A 122 -19.58 2.87 7.14
C GLY A 122 -19.67 1.66 6.21
N LEU A 123 -19.83 1.86 4.89
CA LEU A 123 -20.03 0.82 3.88
C LEU A 123 -18.73 0.24 3.32
N LEU A 124 -17.57 0.59 3.88
CA LEU A 124 -16.27 0.09 3.42
C LEU A 124 -16.14 -1.44 3.50
N GLY A 125 -16.79 -2.07 4.50
CA GLY A 125 -16.83 -3.52 4.62
C GLY A 125 -17.64 -4.19 3.50
N GLU A 126 -18.80 -3.63 3.16
CA GLU A 126 -19.63 -4.12 2.04
C GLU A 126 -18.95 -3.90 0.69
N LEU A 127 -18.29 -2.76 0.52
CA LEU A 127 -17.47 -2.48 -0.66
C LEU A 127 -16.34 -3.50 -0.80
N ALA A 128 -15.65 -3.82 0.29
CA ALA A 128 -14.60 -4.84 0.30
C ALA A 128 -15.14 -6.23 -0.05
N ALA A 129 -16.36 -6.57 0.41
CA ALA A 129 -17.03 -7.82 0.11
C ALA A 129 -17.38 -7.95 -1.37
N GLU A 130 -17.93 -6.89 -1.97
CA GLU A 130 -18.28 -6.87 -3.39
C GLU A 130 -17.03 -6.98 -4.27
N ILE A 131 -15.97 -6.24 -3.95
CA ILE A 131 -14.70 -6.32 -4.68
C ILE A 131 -14.12 -7.73 -4.59
N GLN A 132 -14.14 -8.35 -3.41
CA GLN A 132 -13.65 -9.72 -3.25
C GLN A 132 -14.45 -10.73 -4.08
N ARG A 133 -15.78 -10.56 -4.18
CA ARG A 133 -16.62 -11.40 -5.05
C ARG A 133 -16.18 -11.31 -6.51
N ILE A 134 -15.93 -10.09 -7.00
CA ILE A 134 -15.49 -9.86 -8.39
C ILE A 134 -14.10 -10.47 -8.63
N GLU A 135 -13.16 -10.27 -7.71
CA GLU A 135 -11.81 -10.85 -7.80
C GLU A 135 -11.85 -12.38 -7.86
N ASN A 136 -12.66 -13.01 -7.01
CA ASN A 136 -12.84 -14.47 -7.02
C ASN A 136 -13.44 -14.97 -8.35
N GLY A 137 -14.43 -14.24 -8.88
CA GLY A 137 -15.02 -14.55 -10.18
C GLY A 137 -14.05 -14.41 -11.35
N ARG A 138 -13.13 -13.43 -11.29
CA ARG A 138 -12.04 -13.27 -12.28
C ARG A 138 -10.99 -14.38 -12.20
N LYS A 139 -10.70 -14.88 -10.99
CA LYS A 139 -9.71 -15.94 -10.79
C LYS A 139 -10.20 -17.27 -11.39
N GLY A 140 -11.44 -17.67 -11.11
CA GLY A 140 -12.01 -18.92 -11.62
C GLY A 140 -12.26 -18.97 -13.13
N LYS A 141 -12.06 -17.88 -13.86
CA LYS A 141 -12.21 -17.81 -15.33
C LYS A 141 -10.89 -17.94 -16.09
N ARG A 142 -9.77 -17.96 -15.36
CA ARG A 142 -8.39 -18.03 -15.90
C ARG A 142 -7.74 -19.41 -15.71
N ASP A 143 -8.37 -20.28 -14.94
CA ASP A 143 -8.01 -21.71 -14.77
C ASP A 143 -8.85 -22.56 -15.75
#